data_AF-A0A4Q5LQS7-F1
#
_entry.id   AF-A0A4Q5LQS7-F1
#
_cell.length_a   1.000
_cell.length_b   1.000
_cell.length_c   1.000
_cell.angle_alpha   90.00
_cell.angle_beta   90.00
_cell.angle_gamma   90.00
#
_symmetry.space_group_name_H-M   'P 1'
#
loop_
_entity.id
_entity.type
_entity.pdbx_description
1 polymer ?
#
loop_
_entity_poly.entity_id
_entity_poly.type
_entity_poly.pdbx_seq_one_letter_code
_entity_poly.pdbx_strand_id
1 'polypeptide(L)'
;MDNFQLNITYLIQIAGLAQIVLVFGSLAVPRILNWSAELAKLQPLIKQMFWTYAAYILVINLCFGLVSLLAYKDLLNGSLLATLVTAFIAVYWISRVLIQFFYFDRKGFPTGKWHTFAEVLLVSLFISLSMVYSYAFYHNL
;
A
#
# COMPACT_ATOMS: atom_id res chain seq x y z
N MET A 1 9.03 15.99 24.50
CA MET A 1 8.19 15.95 23.28
C MET A 1 9.03 15.58 22.04
N ASP A 2 10.33 15.94 22.02
CA ASP A 2 11.27 15.64 20.93
C ASP A 2 11.42 14.16 20.56
N ASN A 3 11.50 13.25 21.55
CA ASN A 3 11.61 11.81 21.29
C ASN A 3 10.39 11.25 20.52
N PHE A 4 9.20 11.81 20.77
CA PHE A 4 7.97 11.35 20.13
C PHE A 4 7.87 11.81 18.67
N GLN A 5 8.31 13.04 18.39
CA GLN A 5 8.39 13.57 17.03
C GLN A 5 9.48 12.86 16.18
N LEU A 6 10.61 12.50 16.80
CA LEU A 6 11.63 11.67 16.16
C LEU A 6 11.08 10.29 15.78
N ASN A 7 10.30 9.66 16.66
CA ASN A 7 9.73 8.34 16.40
C ASN A 7 8.77 8.33 15.20
N ILE A 8 7.85 9.30 15.11
CA ILE A 8 6.89 9.36 13.99
C ILE A 8 7.57 9.65 12.65
N THR A 9 8.61 10.48 12.66
CA THR A 9 9.40 10.78 11.46
C THR A 9 9.99 9.50 10.87
N TYR A 10 10.65 8.68 11.69
CA TYR A 10 11.19 7.41 11.24
C TYR A 10 10.11 6.45 10.77
N LEU A 11 8.96 6.38 11.46
CA LEU A 11 7.84 5.54 11.03
C LEU A 11 7.35 5.91 9.63
N ILE A 12 7.19 7.20 9.33
CA ILE A 12 6.75 7.66 8.01
C ILE A 12 7.80 7.38 6.94
N GLN A 13 9.09 7.57 7.24
CA GLN A 13 10.16 7.26 6.30
C GLN A 13 10.25 5.75 6.01
N ILE A 14 10.16 4.91 7.05
CA ILE A 14 10.15 3.44 6.91
C ILE A 14 8.91 2.99 6.14
N ALA A 15 7.73 3.56 6.43
CA ALA A 15 6.50 3.31 5.67
C ALA A 15 6.64 3.74 4.19
N GLY A 16 7.32 4.86 3.94
CA GLY A 16 7.63 5.32 2.60
C GLY A 16 8.52 4.34 1.83
N LEU A 17 9.63 3.91 2.45
CA LEU A 17 10.53 2.91 1.89
C LEU A 17 9.82 1.57 1.66
N ALA A 18 9.01 1.12 2.61
CA ALA A 18 8.27 -0.13 2.49
C ALA A 18 7.28 -0.11 1.32
N GLN A 19 6.62 1.02 1.04
CA GLN A 19 5.76 1.17 -0.14
C GLN A 19 6.55 1.13 -1.45
N ILE A 20 7.74 1.73 -1.49
CA ILE A 20 8.61 1.65 -2.68
C ILE A 20 9.05 0.20 -2.91
N VAL A 21 9.48 -0.50 -1.87
CA VAL A 21 9.83 -1.93 -1.95
C VAL A 21 8.62 -2.75 -2.40
N LEU A 22 7.42 -2.46 -1.88
CA LEU A 22 6.18 -3.09 -2.28
C LEU A 22 5.88 -2.89 -3.77
N VAL A 23 6.10 -1.69 -4.32
CA VAL A 23 5.93 -1.40 -5.75
C VAL A 23 6.85 -2.28 -6.59
N PHE A 24 8.15 -2.33 -6.25
CA PHE A 24 9.09 -3.16 -6.98
C PHE A 24 8.79 -4.66 -6.84
N GLY A 25 8.42 -5.12 -5.65
CA GLY A 25 7.98 -6.50 -5.42
C GLY A 25 6.72 -6.85 -6.21
N SER A 26 5.79 -5.90 -6.35
CA SER A 26 4.54 -6.07 -7.10
C SER A 26 4.75 -6.23 -8.60
N LEU A 27 5.87 -5.78 -9.17
CA LEU A 27 6.23 -6.01 -10.58
C LEU A 27 6.48 -7.50 -10.89
N ALA A 28 6.78 -8.33 -9.89
CA ALA A 28 6.95 -9.76 -10.07
C ALA A 28 5.60 -10.52 -10.09
N VAL A 29 4.53 -9.95 -9.53
CA VAL A 29 3.22 -10.59 -9.37
C VAL A 29 2.61 -11.06 -10.70
N PRO A 30 2.64 -10.28 -11.80
CA PRO A 30 2.07 -10.72 -13.07
C PRO A 30 2.72 -11.99 -13.62
N ARG A 31 4.02 -12.19 -13.35
CA ARG A 31 4.76 -13.39 -13.76
C ARG A 31 4.46 -14.56 -12.83
N ILE A 32 4.50 -14.35 -11.51
CA ILE A 32 4.26 -15.40 -10.51
C ILE A 32 2.86 -16.01 -10.66
N LEU A 33 1.86 -15.18 -10.97
CA LEU A 33 0.46 -15.61 -11.10
C LEU A 33 0.04 -15.87 -12.56
N ASN A 34 0.98 -15.88 -13.51
CA ASN A 34 0.70 -16.11 -14.94
C ASN A 34 -0.47 -15.27 -15.48
N TRP A 35 -0.49 -13.96 -15.18
CA TRP A 35 -1.56 -13.05 -15.59
C TRP A 35 -1.79 -13.07 -17.11
N SER A 36 -0.75 -13.30 -17.91
CA SER A 36 -0.88 -13.43 -19.36
C SER A 36 -1.85 -14.55 -19.76
N ALA A 37 -1.76 -15.72 -19.11
CA ALA A 37 -2.62 -16.87 -19.39
C ALA A 37 -4.04 -16.68 -18.83
N GLU A 38 -4.16 -16.12 -17.62
CA GLU A 38 -5.48 -15.90 -17.00
C GLU A 38 -6.27 -14.78 -17.69
N LEU A 39 -5.62 -13.65 -17.99
CA LEU A 39 -6.26 -12.52 -18.66
C LEU A 39 -6.54 -12.77 -20.15
N ALA A 40 -5.90 -13.79 -20.77
CA ALA A 40 -6.21 -14.17 -22.15
C ALA A 40 -7.63 -14.75 -22.31
N LYS A 41 -8.23 -15.24 -21.21
CA LYS A 41 -9.60 -15.76 -21.20
C LYS A 41 -10.67 -14.66 -21.16
N LEU A 42 -10.27 -13.41 -20.93
CA LEU A 42 -11.15 -12.27 -20.78
C LEU A 42 -11.35 -11.52 -22.10
N GLN A 43 -12.47 -10.80 -22.20
CA GLN A 43 -12.68 -9.86 -23.31
C GLN A 43 -11.56 -8.78 -23.32
N PRO A 44 -11.12 -8.32 -24.50
CA PRO A 44 -10.00 -7.37 -24.62
C PRO A 44 -10.15 -6.10 -23.76
N LEU A 45 -11.36 -5.55 -23.69
CA LEU A 45 -11.66 -4.35 -22.90
C LEU A 45 -11.44 -4.59 -21.40
N ILE A 46 -11.94 -5.72 -20.87
CA ILE A 46 -11.77 -6.09 -19.45
C ILE A 46 -10.29 -6.29 -19.11
N LYS A 47 -9.56 -6.96 -20.00
CA LYS A 47 -8.10 -7.13 -19.86
C LYS A 47 -7.37 -5.79 -19.81
N GLN A 48 -7.71 -4.86 -20.70
CA GLN A 48 -7.09 -3.52 -20.71
C GLN A 48 -7.39 -2.75 -19.43
N MET A 49 -8.65 -2.74 -18.97
CA MET A 49 -9.01 -2.08 -17.71
C MET A 49 -8.26 -2.66 -16.51
N PHE A 50 -8.12 -3.98 -16.44
CA PHE A 50 -7.36 -4.63 -15.36
C PHE A 50 -5.90 -4.16 -15.32
N TRP A 51 -5.22 -4.09 -16.48
CA TRP A 51 -3.86 -3.57 -16.57
C TRP A 51 -3.77 -2.08 -16.20
N THR A 52 -4.74 -1.27 -16.64
CA THR A 52 -4.80 0.16 -16.29
C THR A 52 -4.93 0.34 -14.78
N TYR A 53 -5.82 -0.40 -14.12
CA TYR A 53 -6.00 -0.33 -12.66
C TYR A 53 -4.76 -0.83 -11.91
N ALA A 54 -4.13 -1.91 -12.37
CA ALA A 54 -2.88 -2.38 -11.80
C ALA A 54 -1.76 -1.31 -11.89
N ALA A 55 -1.65 -0.62 -13.03
CA ALA A 55 -0.70 0.47 -13.22
C ALA A 55 -1.01 1.67 -12.30
N TYR A 56 -2.28 2.08 -12.19
CA TYR A 56 -2.67 3.17 -11.30
C TYR A 56 -2.35 2.85 -9.84
N ILE A 57 -2.59 1.61 -9.40
CA ILE A 57 -2.25 1.15 -8.04
C ILE A 57 -0.73 1.20 -7.80
N LEU A 58 0.08 0.78 -8.77
CA LEU A 58 1.54 0.88 -8.65
C LEU A 58 2.01 2.32 -8.54
N VAL A 59 1.49 3.20 -9.41
CA VAL A 59 1.88 4.62 -9.44
C VAL A 59 1.48 5.32 -8.14
N ILE A 60 0.25 5.12 -7.65
CA ILE A 60 -0.19 5.80 -6.42
C ILE A 60 0.62 5.35 -5.19
N ASN A 61 0.92 4.04 -5.08
CA ASN A 61 1.77 3.53 -4.00
C ASN A 61 3.19 4.08 -4.07
N LEU A 62 3.73 4.24 -5.29
CA LEU A 62 5.03 4.87 -5.50
C LEU A 62 5.00 6.34 -5.07
N CYS A 63 3.97 7.09 -5.45
CA CYS A 63 3.80 8.49 -5.06
C CYS A 63 3.70 8.63 -3.54
N PHE A 64 2.90 7.80 -2.86
CA PHE A 64 2.83 7.80 -1.40
C PHE A 64 4.17 7.47 -0.75
N GLY A 65 4.88 6.48 -1.29
CA GLY A 65 6.23 6.12 -0.86
C GLY A 65 7.21 7.29 -0.96
N LEU A 66 7.25 7.95 -2.13
CA LEU A 66 8.13 9.08 -2.41
C LEU A 66 7.81 10.30 -1.55
N VAL A 67 6.54 10.67 -1.44
CA VAL A 67 6.10 11.80 -0.61
C VAL A 67 6.47 11.56 0.85
N SER A 68 6.33 10.32 1.33
CA SER A 68 6.70 9.93 2.70
C SER A 68 8.20 9.88 2.97
N LEU A 69 9.04 9.66 1.96
CA LEU A 69 10.50 9.69 2.11
C LEU A 69 11.10 11.08 1.94
N LEU A 70 10.61 11.84 0.95
CA LEU A 70 11.22 13.10 0.53
C LEU A 70 10.59 14.30 1.23
N ALA A 71 9.29 14.26 1.51
CA ALA A 71 8.52 15.36 2.07
C ALA A 71 7.94 15.01 3.46
N TYR A 72 8.62 14.15 4.22
CA TYR A 72 8.17 13.72 5.57
C TYR A 72 7.96 14.89 6.54
N LYS A 73 8.79 15.95 6.44
CA LYS A 73 8.66 17.15 7.28
C LYS A 73 7.37 17.88 6.98
N ASP A 74 7.04 18.04 5.70
CA ASP A 74 5.81 18.69 5.26
C ASP A 74 4.56 17.85 5.56
N LEU A 75 4.67 16.52 5.50
CA LEU A 75 3.63 15.58 5.91
C LEU A 75 3.29 15.60 7.40
N LEU A 76 4.18 16.13 8.24
CA LEU A 76 4.07 16.11 9.70
C LEU A 76 4.05 17.51 10.32
N ASN A 77 3.86 18.55 9.50
CA ASN A 77 3.93 19.94 9.94
C ASN A 77 2.62 20.46 10.58
N GLY A 78 1.58 19.63 10.72
CA GLY A 78 0.28 20.03 11.29
C GLY A 78 -0.55 20.96 10.41
N SER A 79 -0.16 21.21 9.16
CA SER A 79 -0.98 21.98 8.22
C SER A 79 -2.21 21.18 7.78
N LEU A 80 -3.27 21.88 7.36
CA LEU A 80 -4.47 21.23 6.80
C LEU A 80 -4.12 20.28 5.64
N LEU A 81 -3.14 20.63 4.81
CA LEU A 81 -2.67 19.76 3.72
C LEU A 81 -2.04 18.48 4.27
N ALA A 82 -1.16 18.58 5.28
CA ALA A 82 -0.55 17.43 5.93
C ALA A 82 -1.62 16.50 6.53
N THR A 83 -2.60 17.06 7.23
CA THR A 83 -3.75 16.34 7.79
C THR A 83 -4.54 15.61 6.71
N LEU A 84 -4.93 16.30 5.63
CA LEU A 84 -5.74 15.70 4.56
C LEU A 84 -4.99 14.62 3.78
N VAL A 85 -3.69 14.82 3.51
CA VAL A 85 -2.87 13.84 2.78
C VAL A 85 -2.63 12.60 3.64
N THR A 86 -2.28 12.75 4.92
CA THR A 86 -2.12 11.62 5.83
C THR A 86 -3.42 10.86 6.05
N ALA A 87 -4.55 11.56 6.17
CA ALA A 87 -5.88 10.94 6.22
C ALA A 87 -6.19 10.15 4.93
N PHE A 88 -5.92 10.73 3.77
CA PHE A 88 -6.16 10.10 2.48
C PHE A 88 -5.37 8.79 2.35
N ILE A 89 -4.08 8.81 2.69
CA ILE A 89 -3.24 7.61 2.65
C ILE A 89 -3.72 6.57 3.68
N ALA A 90 -4.14 7.00 4.87
CA ALA A 90 -4.72 6.11 5.87
C ALA A 90 -5.99 5.40 5.35
N VAL A 91 -6.94 6.16 4.79
CA VAL A 91 -8.17 5.61 4.20
C VAL A 91 -7.86 4.64 3.07
N TYR A 92 -6.89 4.95 2.21
CA TYR A 92 -6.45 4.05 1.14
C TYR A 92 -5.98 2.69 1.69
N TRP A 93 -5.08 2.69 2.67
CA TRP A 93 -4.53 1.45 3.23
C TRP A 93 -5.55 0.68 4.06
N ILE A 94 -6.37 1.37 4.86
CA ILE A 94 -7.47 0.74 5.61
C ILE A 94 -8.44 0.06 4.64
N SER A 95 -8.84 0.75 3.57
CA SER A 95 -9.71 0.17 2.54
C SER A 95 -9.08 -1.08 1.93
N ARG A 96 -7.76 -1.05 1.65
CA ARG A 96 -7.04 -2.21 1.12
C ARG A 96 -7.04 -3.40 2.09
N VAL A 97 -6.88 -3.15 3.39
CA VAL A 97 -6.99 -4.18 4.45
C VAL A 97 -8.41 -4.74 4.51
N LEU A 98 -9.44 -3.90 4.50
CA LEU A 98 -10.83 -4.33 4.52
C LEU A 98 -11.16 -5.22 3.32
N ILE A 99 -10.75 -4.83 2.10
CA ILE A 99 -10.93 -5.66 0.90
C ILE A 99 -10.25 -7.03 1.05
N GLN A 100 -9.07 -7.09 1.67
CA GLN A 100 -8.36 -8.35 1.86
C GLN A 100 -9.15 -9.35 2.73
N PHE A 101 -9.84 -8.87 3.77
CA PHE A 101 -10.52 -9.74 4.72
C PHE A 101 -12.00 -9.95 4.42
N PHE A 102 -12.68 -8.97 3.82
CA PHE A 102 -14.13 -8.99 3.61
C PHE A 102 -14.55 -9.26 2.16
N TYR A 103 -13.67 -9.04 1.19
CA TYR A 103 -14.01 -9.21 -0.23
C TYR A 103 -13.30 -10.41 -0.88
N PHE A 104 -12.01 -10.61 -0.63
CA PHE A 104 -11.29 -11.72 -1.25
C PHE A 104 -11.64 -13.08 -0.62
N ASP A 105 -12.13 -14.00 -1.45
CA ASP A 105 -12.35 -15.39 -1.05
C ASP A 105 -11.01 -16.15 -0.98
N ARG A 106 -10.70 -16.66 0.20
CA ARG A 106 -9.47 -17.43 0.48
C ARG A 106 -9.41 -18.76 -0.25
N LYS A 107 -10.54 -19.27 -0.77
CA LYS A 107 -10.61 -20.56 -1.48
C LYS A 107 -9.83 -20.57 -2.80
N GLY A 108 -9.59 -19.41 -3.40
CA GLY A 108 -8.86 -19.28 -4.67
C GLY A 108 -7.36 -18.98 -4.53
N PHE A 109 -6.83 -18.89 -3.30
CA PHE A 109 -5.44 -18.52 -3.09
C PHE A 109 -4.48 -19.69 -3.42
N PRO A 110 -3.33 -19.41 -4.05
CA PRO A 110 -2.35 -20.45 -4.35
C PRO A 110 -1.88 -21.12 -3.05
N THR A 111 -2.02 -22.44 -2.99
CA THR A 111 -1.69 -23.25 -1.82
C THR A 111 -0.18 -23.53 -1.79
N GLY A 112 0.47 -23.20 -0.68
CA GLY A 112 1.91 -23.46 -0.50
C GLY A 112 2.51 -22.59 0.60
N LYS A 113 3.46 -23.15 1.36
CA LYS A 113 4.06 -22.47 2.53
C LYS A 113 4.66 -21.10 2.18
N TRP A 114 5.25 -20.97 0.99
CA TRP A 114 5.79 -19.70 0.51
C TRP A 114 4.71 -18.66 0.16
N HIS A 115 3.61 -19.09 -0.47
CA HIS A 115 2.49 -18.20 -0.81
C HIS A 115 1.77 -17.71 0.44
N THR A 116 1.54 -18.58 1.41
CA THR A 116 0.96 -18.20 2.70
C THR A 116 1.88 -17.24 3.47
N PHE A 117 3.19 -17.49 3.49
CA PHE A 117 4.15 -16.58 4.11
C PHE A 117 4.14 -15.20 3.44
N ALA A 118 4.18 -15.15 2.10
CA ALA A 118 4.12 -13.91 1.34
C ALA A 118 2.81 -13.16 1.57
N GLU A 119 1.68 -13.86 1.66
CA GLU A 119 0.39 -13.27 2.01
C GLU A 119 0.43 -12.65 3.42
N VAL A 120 0.85 -13.40 4.43
CA VAL A 120 0.94 -12.90 5.81
C VAL A 120 1.85 -11.67 5.89
N LEU A 121 2.99 -11.70 5.20
CA LEU A 121 3.92 -10.57 5.13
C LEU A 121 3.25 -9.33 4.50
N LEU A 122 2.57 -9.50 3.37
CA LEU A 122 1.88 -8.40 2.67
C LEU A 122 0.73 -7.83 3.49
N VAL A 123 -0.09 -8.68 4.11
CA VAL A 123 -1.19 -8.24 4.96
C VAL A 123 -0.67 -7.51 6.20
N SER A 124 0.40 -8.02 6.82
CA SER A 124 1.06 -7.35 7.94
C SER A 124 1.58 -5.97 7.53
N LEU A 125 2.14 -5.84 6.32
CA LEU A 125 2.55 -4.56 5.76
C LEU A 125 1.36 -3.60 5.56
N PHE A 126 0.24 -4.07 5.02
CA PHE A 126 -0.93 -3.20 4.80
C PHE A 126 -1.52 -2.70 6.12
N ILE A 127 -1.55 -3.56 7.14
CA ILE A 127 -1.99 -3.20 8.49
C ILE A 127 -1.02 -2.17 9.10
N SER A 128 0.30 -2.38 9.00
CA SER A 128 1.27 -1.44 9.55
C SER A 128 1.19 -0.07 8.87
N LEU A 129 1.06 -0.01 7.53
CA LEU A 129 0.85 1.23 6.80
C LEU A 129 -0.43 1.93 7.26
N SER A 130 -1.54 1.19 7.41
CA SER A 130 -2.80 1.73 7.92
C SER A 130 -2.64 2.40 9.29
N MET A 131 -1.93 1.72 10.22
CA MET A 131 -1.67 2.25 11.56
C MET A 131 -0.77 3.49 11.53
N VAL A 132 0.33 3.45 10.78
CA VAL A 132 1.30 4.56 10.71
C VAL A 132 0.64 5.83 10.15
N TYR A 133 -0.12 5.73 9.07
CA TYR A 133 -0.77 6.91 8.49
C TYR A 133 -1.96 7.40 9.31
N SER A 134 -2.71 6.52 9.98
CA SER A 134 -3.77 6.94 10.92
C SER A 134 -3.19 7.70 12.10
N TYR A 135 -2.04 7.24 12.60
CA TYR A 135 -1.32 7.92 13.66
C TYR A 135 -0.72 9.27 13.21
N ALA A 136 -0.21 9.35 11.98
CA ALA A 136 0.25 10.62 11.41
C ALA A 136 -0.87 11.61 11.15
N PHE A 137 -2.05 11.14 10.75
CA PHE A 137 -3.25 11.97 10.70
C PHE A 137 -3.58 12.52 12.08
N TYR A 138 -3.59 11.69 13.12
CA TYR A 138 -3.85 12.12 14.49
C TYR A 138 -2.80 13.13 15.01
N HIS A 139 -1.52 12.96 14.65
CA HIS A 139 -0.46 13.89 15.00
C HIS A 139 -0.62 15.27 14.34
N ASN A 140 -1.24 15.33 13.15
CA ASN A 140 -1.47 16.58 12.42
C ASN A 140 -2.77 17.30 12.86
N LEU A 141 -3.56 16.72 13.76
CA LEU A 141 -4.74 17.35 14.37
C LEU A 141 -4.34 18.16 15.60
#